data_AF-A0AAW9GW26-F1
#
_entry.id   AF-A0AAW9GW26-F1
#
_cell.length_a   1.000
_cell.length_b   1.000
_cell.length_c   1.000
_cell.angle_alpha   90.00
_cell.angle_beta   90.00
_cell.angle_gamma   90.00
#
_symmetry.space_group_name_H-M   'P 1'
#
loop_
_entity.id
_entity.type
_entity.pdbx_description
1 polymer ?
#
loop_
_entity_poly.entity_id
_entity_poly.type
_entity_poly.pdbx_seq_one_letter_code
_entity_poly.pdbx_strand_id
1 'polypeptide(L)'
;MPNYAIEARSLGVIGIAGHAFWVLREEHGKAVAELHGLVTDRQTGQAIPIGTDETRHSLRAWHYPHDPAYARSIGEKVDSTTYIRDDQPSRTVATGDKHEILERWNTAVRAVQELNAQDRDYPNYGFKVFGETINSNSAYRTFGELMDVPVQRFPRRLEPGIGNRMLSPERTEELRYHAAEGQERQHLPDPTRADHPDDTMVQQIRSVGPKRPERKAIRAIPMVYDISPAAQYPIESGKPTSY
;
A
#
# COMPACT_ATOMS: atom_id res chain seq x y z
N MET A 1 -9.06 -0.04 -20.50
CA MET A 1 -7.66 -0.15 -20.06
C MET A 1 -7.64 -1.08 -18.86
N PRO A 2 -6.51 -1.75 -18.58
CA PRO A 2 -6.34 -2.49 -17.33
C PRO A 2 -6.55 -1.55 -16.13
N ASN A 3 -7.49 -1.87 -15.24
CA ASN A 3 -7.82 -1.02 -14.10
C ASN A 3 -7.11 -1.53 -12.85
N TYR A 4 -6.28 -0.68 -12.24
CA TYR A 4 -5.84 -0.86 -10.86
C TYR A 4 -6.86 -0.23 -9.93
N ALA A 5 -6.91 -0.69 -8.68
CA ALA A 5 -7.87 -0.19 -7.70
C ALA A 5 -7.30 -0.13 -6.29
N ILE A 6 -7.84 0.82 -5.50
CA ILE A 6 -7.65 0.89 -4.05
C ILE A 6 -8.97 0.51 -3.39
N GLU A 7 -8.93 -0.47 -2.51
CA GLU A 7 -10.07 -0.94 -1.74
C GLU A 7 -9.90 -0.62 -0.26
N ALA A 8 -10.93 0.00 0.32
CA ALA A 8 -11.13 0.01 1.76
C ALA A 8 -11.68 -1.35 2.18
N ARG A 9 -11.20 -1.92 3.28
CA ARG A 9 -11.73 -3.16 3.87
C ARG A 9 -11.85 -3.04 5.39
N SER A 10 -12.78 -3.78 5.98
CA SER A 10 -12.92 -3.90 7.43
C SER A 10 -12.89 -5.35 7.87
N LEU A 11 -11.85 -5.71 8.62
CA LEU A 11 -11.75 -6.99 9.32
C LEU A 11 -12.52 -6.92 10.64
N GLY A 12 -13.38 -7.91 10.91
CA GLY A 12 -13.97 -8.07 12.24
C GLY A 12 -12.91 -8.55 13.24
N VAL A 13 -12.80 -7.86 14.38
CA VAL A 13 -11.90 -8.26 15.47
C VAL A 13 -12.72 -9.00 16.53
N ILE A 14 -13.02 -8.38 17.68
CA ILE A 14 -13.91 -8.93 18.70
C ILE A 14 -15.25 -8.20 18.66
N GLY A 15 -16.35 -8.96 18.65
CA GLY A 15 -17.71 -8.44 18.62
C GLY A 15 -17.98 -7.59 17.38
N ILE A 16 -18.46 -6.37 17.60
CA ILE A 16 -18.77 -5.42 16.53
C ILE A 16 -17.60 -4.48 16.18
N ALA A 17 -16.44 -4.62 16.81
CA ALA A 17 -15.28 -3.79 16.49
C ALA A 17 -14.71 -4.15 15.10
N GLY A 18 -14.40 -3.12 14.31
CA GLY A 18 -13.78 -3.23 12.99
C GLY A 18 -12.35 -2.71 13.00
N HIS A 19 -11.47 -3.46 12.34
CA HIS A 19 -10.13 -3.03 11.93
C HIS A 19 -10.17 -2.67 10.45
N ALA A 20 -10.10 -1.38 10.14
CA ALA A 20 -10.06 -0.90 8.76
C ALA A 20 -8.64 -0.93 8.18
N PHE A 21 -8.51 -1.28 6.91
CA PHE A 21 -7.24 -1.33 6.19
C PHE A 21 -7.42 -1.11 4.69
N TRP A 22 -6.31 -0.89 3.99
CA TRP A 22 -6.29 -0.63 2.56
C TRP A 22 -5.70 -1.81 1.79
N VAL A 23 -6.26 -2.08 0.62
CA VAL A 23 -5.76 -3.10 -0.31
C VAL A 23 -5.53 -2.47 -1.68
N LEU A 24 -4.35 -2.70 -2.23
CA LEU A 24 -4.05 -2.43 -3.63
C LEU A 24 -4.42 -3.66 -4.46
N ARG A 25 -5.20 -3.45 -5.51
CA ARG A 25 -5.61 -4.48 -6.47
C ARG A 25 -5.04 -4.16 -7.85
N GLU A 26 -4.53 -5.18 -8.52
CA GLU A 26 -4.23 -5.08 -9.95
C GLU A 26 -5.46 -5.41 -10.79
N GLU A 27 -5.26 -5.39 -12.12
CA GLU A 27 -6.23 -5.85 -13.09
C GLU A 27 -6.72 -7.26 -12.74
N HIS A 28 -8.04 -7.50 -12.87
CA HIS A 28 -8.72 -8.74 -12.47
C HIS A 28 -8.89 -8.95 -10.95
N GLY A 29 -8.58 -7.95 -10.13
CA GLY A 29 -8.91 -7.97 -8.70
C GLY A 29 -7.96 -8.82 -7.86
N LYS A 30 -6.79 -9.21 -8.37
CA LYS A 30 -5.75 -9.85 -7.55
C LYS A 30 -5.16 -8.82 -6.57
N ALA A 31 -4.97 -9.23 -5.32
CA ALA A 31 -4.32 -8.41 -4.31
C ALA A 31 -2.82 -8.26 -4.62
N VAL A 32 -2.36 -7.01 -4.64
CA VAL A 32 -0.96 -6.64 -4.90
C VAL A 32 -0.27 -6.34 -3.58
N ALA A 33 -0.93 -5.60 -2.68
CA ALA A 33 -0.39 -5.25 -1.37
C ALA A 33 -1.50 -4.83 -0.40
N GLU A 34 -1.17 -4.86 0.90
CA GLU A 34 -2.01 -4.32 1.97
C GLU A 34 -1.27 -3.24 2.79
N LEU A 35 -2.02 -2.26 3.32
CA LEU A 35 -1.53 -1.23 4.25
C LEU A 35 -2.38 -1.21 5.52
N HIS A 36 -1.72 -1.31 6.67
CA HIS A 36 -2.35 -1.42 7.98
C HIS A 36 -1.72 -0.49 9.01
N GLY A 37 -2.52 -0.04 9.97
CA GLY A 37 -2.01 0.22 11.32
C GLY A 37 -2.27 -1.00 12.18
N LEU A 38 -1.25 -1.57 12.82
CA LEU A 38 -1.40 -2.72 13.70
C LEU A 38 -0.78 -2.41 15.05
N VAL A 39 -1.37 -2.99 16.09
CA VAL A 39 -0.71 -3.10 17.37
C VAL A 39 0.51 -4.01 17.21
N THR A 40 1.64 -3.56 17.72
CA THR A 40 2.94 -4.22 17.56
C THR A 40 3.60 -4.33 18.93
N ASP A 41 4.00 -5.54 19.29
CA ASP A 41 4.75 -5.79 20.50
C ASP A 41 6.17 -5.24 20.33
N ARG A 42 6.57 -4.29 21.18
CA ARG A 42 7.90 -3.64 21.07
C ARG A 42 9.06 -4.59 21.31
N GLN A 43 8.87 -5.67 22.06
CA GLN A 43 9.93 -6.63 22.38
C GLN A 43 10.21 -7.56 21.21
N THR A 44 9.17 -8.02 20.53
CA THR A 44 9.28 -8.98 19.42
C THR A 44 9.30 -8.31 18.04
N GLY A 45 8.84 -7.06 17.96
CA GLY A 45 8.62 -6.34 16.71
C GLY A 45 7.47 -6.91 15.87
N GLN A 46 6.67 -7.83 16.41
CA GLN A 46 5.59 -8.51 15.68
C GLN A 46 4.25 -7.82 15.88
N ALA A 47 3.45 -7.79 14.82
CA ALA A 47 2.05 -7.41 14.92
C ALA A 47 1.29 -8.46 15.78
N ILE A 48 0.45 -7.98 16.69
CA ILE A 48 -0.39 -8.84 17.55
C ILE A 48 -1.88 -8.55 17.30
N PRO A 49 -2.80 -9.45 17.70
CA PRO A 49 -4.23 -9.23 17.42
C PRO A 49 -4.85 -8.09 18.23
N ILE A 50 -4.46 -7.93 19.50
CA ILE A 50 -5.06 -6.99 20.44
C ILE A 50 -3.98 -6.47 21.40
N GLY A 51 -3.96 -5.15 21.63
CA GLY A 51 -3.10 -4.54 22.64
C GLY A 51 -3.72 -4.62 24.03
N THR A 52 -2.97 -5.09 25.02
CA THR A 52 -3.40 -5.21 26.42
C THR A 52 -2.47 -4.52 27.42
N ASP A 53 -1.37 -3.94 26.93
CA ASP A 53 -0.37 -3.21 27.68
C ASP A 53 0.15 -2.03 26.82
N GLU A 54 -0.27 -0.80 27.14
CA GLU A 54 0.10 0.40 26.37
C GLU A 54 1.60 0.70 26.43
N THR A 55 2.30 0.26 27.49
CA THR A 55 3.74 0.51 27.63
C THR A 55 4.58 -0.46 26.80
N ARG A 56 4.06 -1.68 26.60
CA ARG A 56 4.70 -2.72 25.80
C ARG A 56 4.31 -2.67 24.33
N HIS A 57 3.10 -2.22 24.02
CA HIS A 57 2.55 -2.27 22.66
C HIS A 57 2.53 -0.90 22.01
N SER A 58 2.98 -0.84 20.76
CA SER A 58 3.00 0.37 19.94
C SER A 58 2.04 0.25 18.75
N LEU A 59 1.49 1.38 18.31
CA LEU A 59 0.86 1.48 17.00
C LEU A 59 1.96 1.58 15.94
N ARG A 60 1.97 0.65 14.98
CA ARG A 60 2.88 0.69 13.83
C ARG A 60 2.13 0.58 12.52
N ALA A 61 2.63 1.28 11.52
CA ALA A 61 2.30 1.13 10.12
C ALA A 61 2.98 -0.12 9.55
N TRP A 62 2.22 -0.94 8.83
CA TRP A 62 2.68 -2.16 8.17
C TRP A 62 2.28 -2.14 6.70
N HIS A 63 3.22 -2.56 5.85
CA HIS A 63 3.03 -2.74 4.41
C HIS A 63 3.33 -4.19 4.06
N TYR A 64 2.36 -4.88 3.44
CA TYR A 64 2.50 -6.28 3.04
C TYR A 64 2.40 -6.40 1.53
N PRO A 65 3.52 -6.37 0.79
CA PRO A 65 3.51 -6.56 -0.66
C PRO A 65 3.37 -8.05 -1.02
N HIS A 66 2.27 -8.45 -1.65
CA HIS A 66 2.02 -9.84 -2.04
C HIS A 66 2.50 -10.16 -3.45
N ASP A 67 2.52 -9.17 -4.35
CA ASP A 67 2.91 -9.39 -5.73
C ASP A 67 4.44 -9.29 -5.91
N PRO A 68 5.11 -10.30 -6.50
CA PRO A 68 6.55 -10.27 -6.70
C PRO A 68 7.06 -9.14 -7.59
N ALA A 69 6.30 -8.70 -8.59
CA ALA A 69 6.73 -7.61 -9.46
C ALA A 69 6.62 -6.27 -8.74
N TYR A 70 5.54 -6.06 -8.00
CA TYR A 70 5.37 -4.87 -7.16
C TYR A 70 6.43 -4.81 -6.05
N ALA A 71 6.63 -5.87 -5.27
CA ALA A 71 7.65 -5.92 -4.21
C ALA A 71 9.04 -5.54 -4.73
N ARG A 72 9.45 -6.11 -5.88
CA ARG A 72 10.73 -5.75 -6.54
C ARG A 72 10.79 -4.28 -6.94
N SER A 73 9.68 -3.68 -7.38
CA SER A 73 9.66 -2.29 -7.85
C SER A 73 9.91 -1.27 -6.73
N ILE A 74 9.63 -1.64 -5.49
CA ILE A 74 9.85 -0.81 -4.30
C ILE A 74 11.05 -1.26 -3.45
N GLY A 75 11.80 -2.28 -3.89
CA GLY A 75 12.95 -2.81 -3.17
C GLY A 75 12.62 -3.65 -1.94
N GLU A 76 11.39 -4.16 -1.84
CA GLU A 76 10.92 -5.00 -0.72
C GLU A 76 10.82 -6.48 -1.13
N LYS A 77 10.71 -7.35 -0.11
CA LYS A 77 10.45 -8.78 -0.31
C LYS A 77 8.94 -9.02 -0.31
N VAL A 78 8.51 -10.05 -1.01
CA VAL A 78 7.12 -10.51 -0.93
C VAL A 78 6.80 -10.95 0.50
N ASP A 79 5.65 -10.53 1.01
CA ASP A 79 5.10 -10.95 2.29
C ASP A 79 3.85 -11.82 2.08
N SER A 80 3.84 -12.98 2.74
CA SER A 80 2.71 -13.93 2.73
C SER A 80 1.65 -13.62 3.78
N THR A 81 1.93 -12.71 4.72
CA THR A 81 0.98 -12.25 5.73
C THR A 81 -0.16 -11.52 5.03
N THR A 82 -1.40 -11.95 5.26
CA THR A 82 -2.57 -11.30 4.68
C THR A 82 -3.71 -11.24 5.68
N TYR A 83 -4.43 -10.11 5.69
CA TYR A 83 -5.63 -9.93 6.48
C TYR A 83 -6.88 -9.92 5.62
N ILE A 84 -6.74 -10.06 4.30
CA ILE A 84 -7.83 -10.22 3.34
C ILE A 84 -8.60 -11.52 3.64
N ARG A 85 -9.92 -11.39 3.81
CA ARG A 85 -10.86 -12.52 3.86
C ARG A 85 -12.06 -12.26 2.95
N ASP A 86 -12.68 -13.30 2.42
CA ASP A 86 -13.76 -13.16 1.43
C ASP A 86 -15.06 -12.58 2.04
N ASP A 87 -15.26 -12.75 3.34
CA ASP A 87 -16.47 -12.36 4.07
C ASP A 87 -16.43 -10.93 4.63
N GLN A 88 -15.35 -10.19 4.37
CA GLN A 88 -15.17 -8.84 4.89
C GLN A 88 -15.95 -7.82 4.07
N PRO A 89 -16.62 -6.85 4.72
CA PRO A 89 -17.03 -5.63 4.05
C PRO A 89 -15.84 -4.98 3.33
N SER A 90 -16.03 -4.66 2.05
CA SER A 90 -15.06 -3.96 1.22
C SER A 90 -15.75 -2.93 0.34
N ARG A 91 -14.99 -1.92 -0.07
CA ARG A 91 -15.42 -0.92 -1.04
C ARG A 91 -14.24 -0.43 -1.85
N THR A 92 -14.34 -0.53 -3.17
CA THR A 92 -13.42 0.16 -4.08
C THR A 92 -13.64 1.67 -3.98
N VAL A 93 -12.59 2.42 -3.67
CA VAL A 93 -12.65 3.89 -3.49
C VAL A 93 -11.95 4.67 -4.58
N ALA A 94 -11.03 4.03 -5.29
CA ALA A 94 -10.35 4.61 -6.45
C ALA A 94 -10.10 3.51 -7.48
N THR A 95 -10.29 3.84 -8.74
CA THR A 95 -9.93 3.02 -9.90
C THR A 95 -9.29 3.90 -10.94
N GLY A 96 -8.24 3.43 -11.59
CA GLY A 96 -7.53 4.21 -12.60
C GLY A 96 -6.54 3.34 -13.34
N ASP A 97 -5.72 3.98 -14.17
CA ASP A 97 -4.58 3.30 -14.74
C ASP A 97 -3.54 2.94 -13.66
N LYS A 98 -2.61 2.06 -14.04
CA LYS A 98 -1.58 1.56 -13.15
C LYS A 98 -0.71 2.68 -12.55
N HIS A 99 -0.36 3.70 -13.32
CA HIS A 99 0.56 4.74 -12.86
C HIS A 99 -0.09 5.57 -11.77
N GLU A 100 -1.29 6.11 -12.02
CA GLU A 100 -2.01 6.96 -11.07
C GLU A 100 -2.25 6.22 -9.74
N ILE A 101 -2.78 4.99 -9.81
CA ILE A 101 -3.14 4.23 -8.61
C ILE A 101 -1.90 3.82 -7.80
N LEU A 102 -0.82 3.42 -8.47
CA LEU A 102 0.43 3.13 -7.78
C LEU A 102 1.06 4.38 -7.18
N GLU A 103 0.92 5.54 -7.81
CA GLU A 103 1.46 6.80 -7.27
C GLU A 103 0.72 7.21 -5.98
N ARG A 104 -0.62 7.15 -5.99
CA ARG A 104 -1.43 7.32 -4.78
C ARG A 104 -0.99 6.36 -3.68
N TRP A 105 -0.97 5.06 -3.97
CA TRP A 105 -0.59 4.02 -3.01
C TRP A 105 0.82 4.23 -2.45
N ASN A 106 1.80 4.41 -3.33
CA ASN A 106 3.20 4.58 -2.94
C ASN A 106 3.43 5.86 -2.13
N THR A 107 2.56 6.87 -2.26
CA THR A 107 2.60 8.05 -1.39
C THR A 107 2.32 7.68 0.06
N ALA A 108 1.32 6.85 0.32
CA ALA A 108 1.08 6.31 1.67
C ALA A 108 2.19 5.36 2.14
N VAL A 109 2.73 4.50 1.26
CA VAL A 109 3.84 3.60 1.62
C VAL A 109 5.08 4.37 2.07
N ARG A 110 5.43 5.48 1.40
CA ARG A 110 6.58 6.32 1.79
C ARG A 110 6.44 6.91 3.20
N ALA A 111 5.21 7.13 3.69
CA ALA A 111 4.97 7.63 5.03
C ALA A 111 5.15 6.58 6.13
N VAL A 112 5.21 5.27 5.81
CA VAL A 112 5.28 4.18 6.80
C VAL A 112 6.42 4.39 7.80
N GLN A 113 7.61 4.77 7.33
CA GLN A 113 8.76 5.01 8.20
C GLN A 113 8.53 6.20 9.15
N GLU A 114 7.98 7.30 8.66
CA GLU A 114 7.68 8.50 9.46
C GLU A 114 6.59 8.20 10.51
N LEU A 115 5.55 7.46 10.13
CA LEU A 115 4.50 7.02 11.05
C LEU A 115 5.06 6.13 12.16
N ASN A 116 5.97 5.21 11.81
CA ASN A 116 6.62 4.33 12.76
C ASN A 116 7.62 5.06 13.66
N ALA A 117 8.30 6.11 13.19
CA ALA A 117 9.24 6.89 14.00
C ALA A 117 8.59 7.59 15.20
N GLN A 118 7.26 7.76 15.18
CA GLN A 118 6.52 8.36 16.30
C GLN A 118 6.40 7.44 17.52
N ASP A 119 6.67 6.13 17.37
CA ASP A 119 6.63 5.10 18.43
C ASP A 119 5.45 5.23 19.41
N ARG A 120 4.26 5.54 18.88
CA ARG A 120 3.08 5.81 19.71
C ARG A 120 2.65 4.57 20.46
N ASP A 121 2.30 4.75 21.74
CA ASP A 121 1.62 3.70 22.51
C ASP A 121 0.30 3.29 21.84
N TYR A 122 0.03 2.00 21.87
CA TYR A 122 -1.25 1.47 21.41
C TYR A 122 -2.23 1.43 22.58
N PRO A 123 -3.40 2.08 22.49
CA PRO A 123 -4.39 2.07 23.57
C PRO A 123 -4.84 0.65 23.93
N ASN A 124 -5.03 0.37 25.22
CA ASN A 124 -5.53 -0.92 25.67
C ASN A 124 -6.87 -1.22 25.00
N TYR A 125 -6.97 -2.41 24.41
CA TYR A 125 -8.11 -2.88 23.62
C TYR A 125 -8.46 -1.96 22.42
N GLY A 126 -7.55 -1.08 22.02
CA GLY A 126 -7.70 -0.18 20.89
C GLY A 126 -8.54 1.06 21.14
N PHE A 127 -8.84 1.44 22.39
CA PHE A 127 -9.54 2.69 22.68
C PHE A 127 -9.12 3.32 24.00
N LYS A 128 -9.33 4.64 24.13
CA LYS A 128 -9.21 5.37 25.39
C LYS A 128 -10.60 5.77 25.89
N VAL A 129 -10.82 5.66 27.19
CA VAL A 129 -12.05 6.15 27.86
C VAL A 129 -12.03 7.69 27.98
N PHE A 130 -10.85 8.27 28.13
CA PHE A 130 -10.63 9.71 28.20
C PHE A 130 -9.62 10.17 27.14
N GLY A 131 -9.93 11.27 26.46
CA GLY A 131 -9.08 11.85 25.43
C GLY A 131 -9.20 11.17 24.06
N GLU A 132 -8.33 11.59 23.14
CA GLU A 132 -8.33 11.08 21.77
C GLU A 132 -7.82 9.64 21.70
N THR A 133 -8.51 8.82 20.91
CA THR A 133 -8.06 7.46 20.56
C THR A 133 -7.27 7.51 19.25
N ILE A 134 -5.95 7.34 19.32
CA ILE A 134 -5.11 7.10 18.14
C ILE A 134 -4.75 5.62 18.11
N ASN A 135 -5.21 4.90 17.09
CA ASN A 135 -5.07 3.44 16.98
C ASN A 135 -4.97 3.00 15.49
N SER A 136 -5.19 1.70 15.24
CA SER A 136 -5.23 1.12 13.89
C SER A 136 -6.15 1.84 12.89
N ASN A 137 -7.35 2.26 13.30
CA ASN A 137 -8.27 2.99 12.42
C ASN A 137 -7.82 4.44 12.16
N SER A 138 -7.02 5.02 13.06
CA SER A 138 -6.36 6.31 12.82
C SER A 138 -5.27 6.20 11.76
N ALA A 139 -4.52 5.09 11.74
CA ALA A 139 -3.57 4.80 10.65
C ALA A 139 -4.31 4.62 9.32
N TYR A 140 -5.40 3.85 9.31
CA TYR A 140 -6.28 3.69 8.14
C TYR A 140 -6.74 5.05 7.60
N ARG A 141 -7.23 5.93 8.47
CA ARG A 141 -7.61 7.30 8.09
C ARG A 141 -6.44 8.05 7.48
N THR A 142 -5.29 8.08 8.17
CA THR A 142 -4.10 8.79 7.70
C THR A 142 -3.65 8.31 6.33
N PHE A 143 -3.60 7.00 6.08
CA PHE A 143 -3.26 6.48 4.75
C PHE A 143 -4.27 6.89 3.68
N GLY A 144 -5.56 6.87 3.97
CA GLY A 144 -6.59 7.30 3.01
C GLY A 144 -6.42 8.78 2.63
N GLU A 145 -6.15 9.63 3.61
CA GLU A 145 -5.87 11.05 3.37
C GLU A 145 -4.58 11.25 2.57
N LEU A 146 -3.51 10.50 2.86
CA LEU A 146 -2.25 10.56 2.09
C LEU A 146 -2.40 10.11 0.63
N MET A 147 -3.22 9.10 0.37
CA MET A 147 -3.52 8.63 -1.00
C MET A 147 -4.52 9.55 -1.73
N ASP A 148 -5.07 10.55 -1.04
CA ASP A 148 -6.17 11.39 -1.51
C ASP A 148 -7.37 10.56 -1.99
N VAL A 149 -7.80 9.60 -1.16
CA VAL A 149 -8.98 8.76 -1.43
C VAL A 149 -10.04 8.89 -0.33
N PRO A 150 -11.33 8.70 -0.64
CA PRO A 150 -12.38 8.77 0.37
C PRO A 150 -12.19 7.73 1.49
N VAL A 151 -11.98 8.20 2.73
CA VAL A 151 -11.93 7.35 3.93
C VAL A 151 -13.33 6.79 4.20
N GLN A 152 -13.50 5.47 4.07
CA GLN A 152 -14.78 4.81 4.27
C GLN A 152 -15.01 4.48 5.75
N ARG A 153 -16.27 4.51 6.16
CA ARG A 153 -16.74 3.88 7.39
C ARG A 153 -17.58 2.66 7.02
N PHE A 154 -17.52 1.63 7.85
CA PHE A 154 -18.27 0.39 7.61
C PHE A 154 -19.50 0.33 8.52
N PRO A 155 -20.73 0.39 7.97
CA PRO A 155 -21.95 0.35 8.78
C PRO A 155 -22.00 -0.90 9.67
N ARG A 156 -22.52 -0.73 10.89
CA ARG A 156 -22.62 -1.78 11.92
C ARG A 156 -21.28 -2.24 12.53
N ARG A 157 -20.17 -1.56 12.22
CA ARG A 157 -18.90 -1.73 12.93
C ARG A 157 -18.62 -0.52 13.81
N LEU A 158 -18.08 -0.79 15.01
CA LEU A 158 -17.44 0.25 15.81
C LEU A 158 -16.01 0.41 15.33
N GLU A 159 -15.66 1.64 14.97
CA GLU A 159 -14.34 1.99 14.46
C GLU A 159 -13.71 3.08 15.35
N PRO A 160 -13.37 2.80 16.63
CA PRO A 160 -12.69 3.77 17.48
C PRO A 160 -11.45 4.31 16.78
N GLY A 161 -11.17 5.60 16.93
CA GLY A 161 -10.00 6.26 16.32
C GLY A 161 -10.14 6.64 14.84
N ILE A 162 -11.21 6.26 14.14
CA ILE A 162 -11.46 6.64 12.74
C ILE A 162 -11.61 8.16 12.52
N GLY A 163 -11.91 8.90 13.59
CA GLY A 163 -11.96 10.37 13.58
C GLY A 163 -10.59 11.05 13.71
N ASN A 164 -9.57 10.30 14.13
CA ASN A 164 -8.24 10.82 14.48
C ASN A 164 -7.19 10.39 13.46
N ARG A 165 -6.01 11.00 13.53
CA ARG A 165 -4.90 10.83 12.59
C ARG A 165 -3.61 10.54 13.34
N MET A 166 -2.67 9.87 12.66
CA MET A 166 -1.29 9.77 13.13
C MET A 166 -0.45 11.00 12.78
N LEU A 167 -0.84 11.77 11.76
CA LEU A 167 -0.19 13.00 11.32
C LEU A 167 -1.05 14.23 11.63
N SER A 168 -0.41 15.39 11.76
CA SER A 168 -1.15 16.66 11.80
C SER A 168 -1.78 16.95 10.43
N PRO A 169 -2.83 17.79 10.36
CA PRO A 169 -3.42 18.18 9.08
C PRO A 169 -2.40 18.81 8.11
N GLU A 170 -1.50 19.65 8.62
CA GLU A 170 -0.48 20.34 7.82
C GLU A 170 0.51 19.33 7.24
N ARG A 171 1.02 18.42 8.07
CA ARG A 171 1.95 17.38 7.61
C ARG A 171 1.28 16.39 6.65
N THR A 172 -0.01 16.11 6.86
CA THR A 172 -0.80 15.28 5.94
C THR A 172 -0.90 15.95 4.58
N GLU A 173 -1.15 17.26 4.53
CA GLU A 173 -1.24 18.02 3.28
C GLU A 173 0.09 18.07 2.52
N GLU A 174 1.20 18.29 3.24
CA GLU A 174 2.56 18.28 2.65
C GLU A 174 2.92 16.95 1.99
N LEU A 175 2.47 15.83 2.58
CA LEU A 175 2.80 14.49 2.12
C LEU A 175 1.75 13.90 1.17
N ARG A 176 0.60 14.55 1.02
CA ARG A 176 -0.53 14.03 0.24
C ARG A 176 -0.14 13.83 -1.22
N TYR A 177 -0.73 12.82 -1.84
CA TYR A 177 -0.76 12.71 -3.29
C TYR A 177 -1.46 13.93 -3.89
N HIS A 178 -0.78 14.60 -4.81
CA HIS A 178 -1.35 15.63 -5.66
C HIS A 178 -1.34 15.10 -7.08
N ALA A 179 -2.51 15.06 -7.72
CA ALA A 179 -2.54 14.70 -9.14
C ALA A 179 -1.68 15.69 -9.90
N ALA A 180 -0.87 15.20 -10.85
CA ALA A 180 -0.19 16.09 -11.77
C ALA A 180 -1.27 16.90 -12.50
N GLU A 181 -1.38 18.19 -12.17
CA GLU A 181 -2.17 19.11 -12.96
C GLU A 181 -1.72 18.94 -14.40
N GLY A 182 -2.67 18.63 -15.27
CA GLY A 182 -2.37 18.35 -16.66
C GLY A 182 -1.43 19.43 -17.18
N GLN A 183 -0.27 19.01 -17.69
CA GLN A 183 0.21 19.66 -18.90
C GLN A 183 -0.93 19.48 -19.90
N GLU A 184 -1.89 20.41 -19.88
CA GLU A 184 -2.55 20.84 -21.09
C GLU A 184 -1.42 20.94 -22.09
N ARG A 185 -1.47 20.05 -23.08
CA ARG A 185 -0.70 20.19 -24.29
C ARG A 185 -0.91 21.63 -24.69
N GLN A 186 0.10 22.47 -24.50
CA GLN A 186 0.27 23.64 -25.32
C GLN A 186 0.48 23.09 -26.73
N HIS A 187 -0.62 22.68 -27.35
CA HIS A 187 -0.78 22.68 -28.77
C HIS A 187 -0.78 24.16 -29.12
N LEU A 188 0.42 24.74 -29.20
CA LEU A 188 0.59 25.91 -30.04
C LEU A 188 0.00 25.51 -31.39
N PRO A 189 -0.98 26.26 -31.93
CA PRO A 189 -1.35 26.07 -33.32
C PRO A 189 -0.09 26.32 -34.14
N ASP A 190 0.35 25.28 -34.86
CA ASP A 190 1.39 25.40 -35.87
C ASP A 190 0.94 26.48 -36.87
N PRO A 191 1.64 27.62 -37.01
CA PRO A 191 1.20 28.69 -37.90
C PRO A 191 1.46 28.36 -39.39
N THR A 192 1.82 27.12 -39.71
CA THR A 192 2.23 26.72 -41.06
C THR A 192 1.31 25.65 -41.64
N ARG A 193 0.04 25.98 -41.85
CA ARG A 193 -0.78 25.22 -42.79
C ARG A 193 -1.76 26.11 -43.55
N ALA A 194 -1.19 26.90 -44.46
CA ALA A 194 -1.91 27.36 -45.64
C ALA A 194 -1.68 26.36 -46.79
N ASP A 195 -2.78 25.87 -47.34
CA ASP A 195 -3.04 25.51 -48.75
C ASP A 195 -2.13 24.50 -49.49
N HIS A 196 -2.65 23.26 -49.54
CA HIS A 196 -3.01 22.48 -50.74
C HIS A 196 -1.98 22.13 -51.85
N PRO A 197 -2.28 21.15 -52.74
CA PRO A 197 -1.44 19.99 -53.04
C PRO A 197 -0.60 20.15 -54.31
N ASP A 198 0.50 19.39 -54.45
CA ASP A 198 0.66 18.49 -55.60
C ASP A 198 1.85 17.53 -55.49
N ASP A 199 1.70 16.53 -56.35
CA ASP A 199 2.46 15.36 -56.73
C ASP A 199 4.00 15.46 -56.90
N THR A 200 4.61 14.28 -57.07
CA THR A 200 5.91 13.96 -57.71
C THR A 200 7.22 13.85 -56.89
N MET A 201 7.60 12.57 -56.66
CA MET A 201 8.82 11.91 -57.15
C MET A 201 10.23 12.18 -56.56
N VAL A 202 10.86 11.04 -56.20
CA VAL A 202 12.18 10.54 -56.66
C VAL A 202 13.38 10.52 -55.68
N GLN A 203 13.75 9.26 -55.37
CA GLN A 203 15.06 8.62 -55.27
C GLN A 203 16.02 8.98 -54.10
N GLN A 204 16.34 8.02 -53.23
CA GLN A 204 17.37 6.95 -53.38
C GLN A 204 18.76 7.48 -53.03
N ILE A 205 19.35 6.99 -51.93
CA ILE A 205 20.75 6.52 -51.86
C ILE A 205 20.81 5.42 -50.81
N ARG A 206 21.15 4.22 -51.27
CA ARG A 206 21.72 3.13 -50.48
C ARG A 206 23.19 3.45 -50.23
N SER A 207 23.71 3.20 -49.02
CA SER A 207 24.92 2.38 -48.84
C SER A 207 25.37 2.25 -47.38
N VAL A 208 25.50 0.98 -46.97
CA VAL A 208 26.67 0.41 -46.26
C VAL A 208 26.86 0.79 -44.78
N GLY A 209 26.48 -0.15 -43.89
CA GLY A 209 27.11 -0.29 -42.56
C GLY A 209 28.55 -0.83 -42.68
N PRO A 210 29.33 -0.91 -41.57
CA PRO A 210 29.08 -2.03 -40.67
C PRO A 210 29.47 -1.85 -39.18
N LYS A 211 29.02 -2.85 -38.40
CA LYS A 211 29.63 -3.47 -37.19
C LYS A 211 29.47 -2.80 -35.80
N ARG A 212 28.73 -3.54 -34.95
CA ARG A 212 28.79 -3.58 -33.48
C ARG A 212 30.19 -3.93 -32.97
N PRO A 213 30.53 -3.47 -31.76
CA PRO A 213 31.30 -4.24 -30.80
C PRO A 213 30.46 -4.70 -29.60
N GLU A 214 31.01 -5.71 -28.94
CA GLU A 214 30.41 -6.66 -28.01
C GLU A 214 30.12 -6.12 -26.60
N ARG A 215 29.19 -6.82 -25.93
CA ARG A 215 28.91 -6.70 -24.50
C ARG A 215 30.06 -7.28 -23.69
N LYS A 216 30.59 -6.52 -22.72
CA LYS A 216 31.36 -7.09 -21.59
C LYS A 216 30.44 -7.30 -20.40
N ALA A 217 30.36 -8.56 -19.97
CA ALA A 217 29.69 -9.00 -18.76
C ALA A 217 30.50 -8.57 -17.53
N ILE A 218 29.82 -7.96 -16.55
CA ILE A 218 30.37 -7.71 -15.21
C ILE A 218 30.03 -8.92 -14.34
N ARG A 219 31.07 -9.52 -13.76
CA ARG A 219 30.99 -10.64 -12.81
C ARG A 219 30.22 -10.22 -11.56
N ALA A 220 29.19 -11.00 -11.20
CA ALA A 220 28.59 -10.98 -9.89
C ALA A 220 29.49 -11.71 -8.88
N ILE A 221 29.70 -11.11 -7.72
CA ILE A 221 30.36 -11.68 -6.55
C ILE A 221 29.30 -12.41 -5.71
N PRO A 222 29.48 -13.68 -5.33
CA PRO A 222 28.53 -14.35 -4.45
C PRO A 222 28.79 -13.96 -2.99
N MET A 223 27.83 -13.27 -2.36
CA MET A 223 27.75 -13.18 -0.90
C MET A 223 26.88 -14.35 -0.42
N VAL A 224 27.56 -15.32 0.17
CA VAL A 224 27.01 -16.47 0.87
C VAL A 224 26.46 -15.96 2.21
N TYR A 225 25.16 -16.12 2.46
CA TYR A 225 24.68 -16.35 3.82
C TYR A 225 23.71 -17.51 3.83
N ASP A 226 24.04 -18.41 4.75
CA ASP A 226 23.46 -19.70 5.00
C ASP A 226 22.06 -19.61 5.60
N ILE A 227 21.36 -20.73 5.47
CA ILE A 227 19.93 -20.96 5.57
C ILE A 227 19.64 -21.52 6.97
N SER A 228 18.49 -21.17 7.58
CA SER A 228 17.64 -22.22 8.18
C SER A 228 16.21 -21.76 8.48
N PRO A 229 15.22 -22.68 8.43
CA PRO A 229 13.81 -22.36 8.26
C PRO A 229 12.93 -22.67 9.49
N ALA A 230 11.70 -22.13 9.44
CA ALA A 230 10.43 -22.63 9.95
C ALA A 230 10.36 -23.24 11.38
N ALA A 231 9.51 -22.63 12.22
CA ALA A 231 8.80 -23.34 13.28
C ALA A 231 7.29 -23.36 12.95
N GLN A 232 6.86 -24.47 12.36
CA GLN A 232 5.48 -24.95 12.45
C GLN A 232 5.25 -25.38 13.91
N TYR A 233 4.12 -24.98 14.51
CA TYR A 233 3.65 -25.62 15.74
C TYR A 233 2.33 -26.36 15.50
N PRO A 234 2.14 -27.51 16.18
CA PRO A 234 1.11 -28.49 15.87
C PRO A 234 -0.25 -28.10 16.44
N ILE A 235 -1.28 -28.58 15.75
CA ILE A 235 -2.67 -28.57 16.18
C ILE A 235 -2.82 -29.64 17.26
N GLU A 236 -2.93 -29.25 18.53
CA GLU A 236 -3.42 -30.16 19.58
C GLU A 236 -4.94 -30.29 19.48
N SER A 237 -5.36 -31.53 19.26
CA SER A 237 -6.75 -31.97 19.29
C SER A 237 -7.12 -32.38 20.72
N GLY A 238 -7.76 -31.48 21.45
CA GLY A 238 -8.39 -31.81 22.74
C GLY A 238 -9.75 -32.44 22.52
N LYS A 239 -9.87 -33.75 22.77
CA LYS A 239 -11.15 -34.44 22.99
C LYS A 239 -11.72 -34.11 24.39
N PRO A 240 -13.04 -34.20 24.59
CA PRO A 240 -13.71 -33.72 25.80
C PRO A 240 -13.65 -34.76 26.93
N THR A 241 -13.41 -34.30 28.15
CA THR A 241 -13.69 -35.08 29.37
C THR A 241 -15.02 -34.64 29.96
N SER A 242 -15.99 -35.54 29.87
CA SER A 242 -17.16 -35.62 30.74
C SER A 242 -16.73 -36.02 32.16
N TYR A 243 -17.20 -35.30 33.17
CA TYR A 243 -17.76 -35.80 34.44
C TYR A 243 -18.58 -34.68 35.08
#